data_AF-A0A4Q4MRU1-F1
#
_entry.id   AF-A0A4Q4MRU1-F1
#
_cell.length_a   1.000
_cell.length_b   1.000
_cell.length_c   1.000
_cell.angle_alpha   90.00
_cell.angle_beta   90.00
_cell.angle_gamma   90.00
#
_symmetry.space_group_name_H-M   'P 1'
#
loop_
_entity.id
_entity.type
_entity.pdbx_description
1 polymer ?
#
loop_
_entity_poly.entity_id
_entity_poly.type
_entity_poly.pdbx_seq_one_letter_code
_entity_poly.pdbx_strand_id
1 'polypeptide(L)'
;MFKFIGELMGVDKKERPWPSMQIVGHRTYHENAIPQAWVLAHQNGRLYHAIKEGTMSNSQADCTDPSLWRDPETCLPPPELDPANLYPMVLPRYNLFHSHKHVAGDVYKKQGAIMKSDRRYLWQALNSTFVAHTTAREVDACQILDSQPHKSICKYYGVETSSMLRFKYRNETINLTMDQERVLNLVFEKYDCNLREAIERGYPVHIRDCLQSIAAGIEHMHSLKLVHGDVKPENILVKWSNSGHDAIALRYVIGDFDSTQWKGSVIGGKYGTPFWSRDKKPGVDIVEEDDDWFGFDQLRKWLVCFTTDSRQKSEDYRRIGKRIGGTDARESTITYSSV
;
A
#
# COMPACT_ATOMS: atom_id res chain seq x y z
N MET A 1 -18.79 -30.53 11.06
CA MET A 1 -19.57 -29.67 11.97
C MET A 1 -20.23 -28.48 11.26
N PHE A 2 -19.71 -27.98 10.12
CA PHE A 2 -20.27 -26.80 9.41
C PHE A 2 -21.38 -27.06 8.37
N LYS A 3 -21.56 -28.30 7.88
CA LYS A 3 -22.64 -28.67 6.95
C LYS A 3 -24.06 -28.48 7.51
N PHE A 4 -24.20 -28.31 8.82
CA PHE A 4 -25.46 -28.44 9.55
C PHE A 4 -26.18 -27.10 9.81
N ILE A 5 -25.52 -25.95 9.62
CA ILE A 5 -26.09 -24.64 10.02
C ILE A 5 -27.22 -24.22 9.07
N GLY A 6 -27.05 -24.40 7.76
CA GLY A 6 -28.08 -24.06 6.77
C GLY A 6 -29.34 -24.93 6.90
N GLU A 7 -29.20 -26.20 7.26
CA GLU A 7 -30.31 -27.12 7.49
C GLU A 7 -31.00 -26.86 8.85
N LEU A 8 -30.25 -26.50 9.91
CA LEU A 8 -30.78 -26.12 11.22
C LEU A 8 -31.61 -24.83 11.21
N MET A 9 -31.30 -23.88 10.32
CA MET A 9 -32.03 -22.61 10.23
C MET A 9 -33.39 -22.72 9.51
N GLY A 10 -33.82 -23.92 9.09
CA GLY A 10 -35.14 -24.12 8.49
C GLY A 10 -35.35 -23.35 7.18
N VAL A 11 -34.27 -23.06 6.45
CA VAL A 11 -34.33 -22.27 5.22
C VAL A 11 -34.97 -23.11 4.11
N ASP A 12 -36.25 -22.88 3.83
CA ASP A 12 -36.93 -23.45 2.66
C ASP A 12 -36.19 -22.97 1.40
N LYS A 13 -35.82 -23.90 0.49
CA LYS A 13 -35.14 -23.60 -0.77
C LYS A 13 -35.96 -22.68 -1.68
N LYS A 14 -37.26 -22.48 -1.41
CA LYS A 14 -38.16 -21.61 -2.18
C LYS A 14 -38.34 -20.21 -1.60
N GLU A 15 -38.09 -20.00 -0.30
CA GLU A 15 -38.13 -18.67 0.29
C GLU A 15 -36.76 -18.01 0.19
N ARG A 16 -36.73 -16.69 0.00
CA ARG A 16 -35.50 -15.92 -0.04
C ARG A 16 -35.20 -15.47 1.39
N PRO A 17 -34.36 -16.18 2.17
CA PRO A 17 -34.10 -15.82 3.58
C PRO A 17 -33.40 -14.47 3.75
N TRP A 18 -32.75 -13.96 2.70
CA TRP A 18 -31.97 -12.73 2.71
C TRP A 18 -32.54 -11.72 1.70
N PRO A 19 -32.63 -10.43 2.03
CA PRO A 19 -33.08 -9.44 1.06
C PRO A 19 -32.08 -9.33 -0.12
N SER A 20 -32.48 -8.69 -1.22
CA SER A 20 -31.64 -8.47 -2.39
C SER A 20 -30.45 -7.55 -2.09
N MET A 21 -29.28 -7.88 -2.62
CA MET A 21 -28.08 -7.04 -2.53
C MET A 21 -27.82 -6.36 -3.87
N GLN A 22 -27.42 -5.08 -3.83
CA GLN A 22 -27.03 -4.32 -5.01
C GLN A 22 -25.51 -4.27 -5.11
N ILE A 23 -24.94 -4.62 -6.27
CA ILE A 23 -23.50 -4.46 -6.52
C ILE A 23 -23.15 -2.97 -6.60
N VAL A 24 -22.14 -2.55 -5.84
CA VAL A 24 -21.64 -1.15 -5.81
C VAL A 24 -20.23 -1.02 -6.37
N GLY A 25 -19.57 -2.14 -6.61
CA GLY A 25 -18.26 -2.20 -7.24
C GLY A 25 -17.87 -3.64 -7.53
N HIS A 26 -17.12 -3.85 -8.60
CA HIS A 26 -16.54 -5.15 -8.88
C HIS A 26 -15.16 -5.04 -9.54
N ARG A 27 -14.32 -6.06 -9.36
CA ARG A 27 -13.00 -6.16 -9.99
C ARG A 27 -12.67 -7.61 -10.30
N THR A 28 -12.02 -7.83 -11.43
CA THR A 28 -11.47 -9.15 -11.80
C THR A 28 -10.00 -9.25 -11.39
N TYR A 29 -9.63 -10.40 -10.84
CA TYR A 29 -8.28 -10.78 -10.40
C TYR A 29 -7.89 -12.07 -11.12
N HIS A 30 -6.59 -12.30 -11.31
CA HIS A 30 -6.09 -13.55 -11.87
C HIS A 30 -5.30 -14.29 -10.78
N GLU A 31 -5.78 -15.45 -10.37
CA GLU A 31 -5.09 -16.34 -9.45
C GLU A 31 -4.75 -17.64 -10.19
N ASN A 32 -3.48 -18.03 -10.22
CA ASN A 32 -3.04 -19.28 -10.88
C ASN A 32 -3.57 -19.40 -12.33
N ALA A 33 -3.64 -18.27 -13.05
CA ALA A 33 -4.25 -18.11 -14.38
C ALA A 33 -5.79 -18.28 -14.48
N ILE A 34 -6.49 -18.51 -13.37
CA ILE A 34 -7.96 -18.55 -13.29
C ILE A 34 -8.48 -17.16 -12.88
N PRO A 35 -9.37 -16.53 -13.67
CA PRO A 35 -9.97 -15.27 -13.28
C PRO A 35 -10.94 -15.46 -12.11
N GLN A 36 -10.95 -14.52 -11.18
CA GLN A 36 -11.93 -14.41 -10.09
C GLN A 36 -12.50 -13.00 -10.05
N ALA A 37 -13.82 -12.90 -9.98
CA ALA A 37 -14.55 -11.66 -9.86
C ALA A 37 -14.88 -11.41 -8.39
N TRP A 38 -14.37 -10.32 -7.85
CA TRP A 38 -14.74 -9.84 -6.53
C TRP A 38 -15.84 -8.78 -6.66
N VAL A 39 -16.83 -8.89 -5.81
CA VAL A 39 -17.99 -8.00 -5.70
C VAL A 39 -17.94 -7.30 -4.36
N LEU A 40 -18.19 -6.00 -4.38
CA LEU A 40 -18.68 -5.26 -3.24
C LEU A 40 -20.16 -4.97 -3.47
N ALA A 41 -21.00 -5.29 -2.50
CA ALA A 41 -22.43 -5.10 -2.56
C ALA A 41 -22.93 -4.34 -1.33
N HIS A 42 -24.09 -3.71 -1.47
CA HIS A 42 -24.76 -2.95 -0.44
C HIS A 42 -26.18 -3.46 -0.23
N GLN A 43 -26.62 -3.43 1.02
CA GLN A 43 -28.02 -3.61 1.41
C GLN A 43 -28.29 -2.90 2.73
N ASN A 44 -29.35 -2.08 2.79
CA ASN A 44 -29.87 -1.46 4.01
C ASN A 44 -28.79 -0.77 4.88
N GLY A 45 -27.86 -0.04 4.27
CA GLY A 45 -26.80 0.66 5.02
C GLY A 45 -25.61 -0.23 5.42
N ARG A 46 -25.56 -1.48 4.96
CA ARG A 46 -24.47 -2.44 5.22
C ARG A 46 -23.73 -2.81 3.95
N LEU A 47 -22.47 -3.19 4.09
CA LEU A 47 -21.62 -3.65 3.01
C LEU A 47 -21.45 -5.16 3.07
N TYR A 48 -21.37 -5.79 1.91
CA TYR A 48 -21.17 -7.22 1.75
C TYR A 48 -20.13 -7.43 0.67
N HIS A 49 -19.39 -8.54 0.75
CA HIS A 49 -18.43 -8.87 -0.28
C HIS A 49 -18.60 -10.30 -0.75
N ALA A 50 -18.27 -10.56 -2.01
CA ALA A 50 -18.27 -11.90 -2.54
C ALA A 50 -17.14 -12.12 -3.54
N ILE A 51 -16.69 -13.37 -3.67
CA ILE A 51 -15.75 -13.80 -4.71
C ILE A 51 -16.45 -14.88 -5.53
N LYS A 52 -16.36 -14.78 -6.86
CA LYS A 52 -16.87 -15.78 -7.78
C LYS A 52 -15.81 -16.10 -8.82
N GLU A 53 -15.68 -17.37 -9.17
CA GLU A 53 -14.82 -17.80 -10.27
C GLU A 53 -15.33 -17.23 -11.61
N GLY A 54 -14.40 -16.82 -12.47
CA GLY A 54 -14.69 -16.16 -13.73
C GLY A 54 -14.47 -14.65 -13.69
N THR A 55 -14.70 -14.02 -14.84
CA THR A 55 -14.75 -12.57 -14.97
C THR A 55 -16.18 -12.07 -14.78
N MET A 56 -16.33 -10.77 -14.53
CA MET A 56 -17.64 -10.14 -14.44
C MET A 56 -17.64 -8.87 -15.25
N SER A 57 -18.53 -8.81 -16.24
CA SER A 57 -18.80 -7.61 -17.01
C SER A 57 -19.73 -6.67 -16.24
N ASN A 58 -19.78 -5.41 -16.68
CA ASN A 58 -20.73 -4.45 -16.12
C ASN A 58 -22.20 -4.87 -16.34
N SER A 59 -22.52 -5.46 -17.49
CA SER A 59 -23.88 -5.94 -17.79
C SER A 59 -24.26 -7.14 -16.92
N GLN A 60 -23.31 -8.02 -16.60
CA GLN A 60 -23.54 -9.11 -15.65
C GLN A 60 -23.77 -8.54 -14.25
N ALA A 61 -22.99 -7.57 -13.81
CA ALA A 61 -23.12 -6.96 -12.49
C ALA A 61 -24.47 -6.27 -12.26
N ASP A 62 -25.18 -5.85 -13.32
CA ASP A 62 -26.53 -5.27 -13.21
C ASP A 62 -27.61 -6.23 -12.80
N CYS A 63 -27.61 -7.37 -13.47
CA CYS A 63 -28.67 -8.35 -13.33
C CYS A 63 -28.30 -9.40 -12.28
N THR A 64 -27.15 -9.23 -11.62
CA THR A 64 -26.64 -10.13 -10.59
C THR A 64 -27.08 -9.63 -9.23
N ASP A 65 -27.71 -10.53 -8.48
CA ASP A 65 -27.95 -10.34 -7.06
C ASP A 65 -27.04 -11.25 -6.23
N PRO A 66 -25.98 -10.70 -5.60
CA PRO A 66 -25.05 -11.48 -4.79
C PRO A 66 -25.69 -12.20 -3.61
N SER A 67 -26.88 -11.77 -3.13
CA SER A 67 -27.60 -12.48 -2.06
C SER A 67 -27.99 -13.91 -2.43
N LEU A 68 -27.97 -14.26 -3.71
CA LEU A 68 -28.22 -15.62 -4.22
C LEU A 68 -26.97 -16.49 -4.23
N TRP A 69 -25.80 -15.89 -4.03
CA TRP A 69 -24.55 -16.64 -3.99
C TRP A 69 -24.44 -17.35 -2.64
N ARG A 70 -23.81 -18.51 -2.65
CA ARG A 70 -23.68 -19.37 -1.48
C ARG A 70 -22.22 -19.77 -1.37
N ASP A 71 -21.69 -19.63 -0.17
CA ASP A 71 -20.44 -20.26 0.17
C ASP A 71 -20.60 -21.80 0.03
N PRO A 72 -19.75 -22.50 -0.75
CA PRO A 72 -19.92 -23.93 -1.02
C PRO A 72 -19.83 -24.83 0.22
N GLU A 73 -19.15 -24.38 1.28
CA GLU A 73 -18.92 -25.18 2.49
C GLU A 73 -19.98 -24.94 3.57
N THR A 74 -20.36 -23.68 3.76
CA THR A 74 -21.26 -23.23 4.83
C THR A 74 -22.69 -23.01 4.36
N CYS A 75 -22.92 -22.91 3.05
CA CYS A 75 -24.21 -22.54 2.43
C CYS A 75 -24.75 -21.17 2.89
N LEU A 76 -23.88 -20.30 3.41
CA LEU A 76 -24.25 -18.95 3.86
C LEU A 76 -24.18 -17.94 2.70
N PRO A 77 -24.93 -16.83 2.76
CA PRO A 77 -24.81 -15.73 1.80
C PRO A 77 -23.44 -15.03 1.93
N PRO A 78 -23.09 -14.14 0.99
CA PRO A 78 -21.93 -13.26 1.12
C PRO A 78 -21.88 -12.60 2.52
N PRO A 79 -20.75 -12.71 3.25
CA PRO A 79 -20.65 -12.16 4.59
C PRO A 79 -20.60 -10.63 4.57
N GLU A 80 -21.02 -10.04 5.68
CA GLU A 80 -20.99 -8.60 5.91
C GLU A 80 -19.53 -8.12 6.05
N LEU A 81 -19.22 -6.98 5.45
CA LEU A 81 -17.94 -6.30 5.54
C LEU A 81 -18.08 -5.10 6.46
N ASP A 82 -17.54 -5.22 7.68
CA ASP A 82 -17.50 -4.11 8.63
C ASP A 82 -16.50 -3.03 8.16
N PRO A 83 -16.95 -1.77 7.92
CA PRO A 83 -16.06 -0.67 7.60
C PRO A 83 -14.93 -0.44 8.63
N ALA A 84 -15.13 -0.80 9.90
CA ALA A 84 -14.10 -0.67 10.94
C ALA A 84 -12.88 -1.58 10.70
N ASN A 85 -13.01 -2.64 9.90
CA ASN A 85 -11.88 -3.47 9.50
C ASN A 85 -10.96 -2.78 8.48
N LEU A 86 -11.50 -1.80 7.75
CA LEU A 86 -10.84 -1.11 6.64
C LEU A 86 -10.37 0.29 6.99
N TYR A 87 -11.19 1.03 7.73
CA TYR A 87 -10.99 2.44 7.99
C TYR A 87 -10.83 2.63 9.50
N PRO A 88 -9.66 3.10 9.97
CA PRO A 88 -9.45 3.28 11.41
C PRO A 88 -10.22 4.49 11.93
N MET A 89 -10.43 4.50 13.25
CA MET A 89 -11.03 5.64 13.94
C MET A 89 -10.13 6.87 13.85
N VAL A 90 -10.74 8.05 13.77
CA VAL A 90 -10.01 9.31 13.86
C VAL A 90 -9.62 9.55 15.32
N LEU A 91 -8.33 9.81 15.57
CA LEU A 91 -7.85 10.17 16.91
C LEU A 91 -7.72 11.70 17.03
N PRO A 92 -7.92 12.29 18.23
CA PRO A 92 -7.83 13.74 18.43
C PRO A 92 -6.49 14.37 18.05
N ARG A 93 -5.41 13.57 18.03
CA ARG A 93 -4.05 14.00 17.66
C ARG A 93 -3.79 14.01 16.15
N TYR A 94 -4.76 13.61 15.33
CA TYR A 94 -4.54 13.55 13.88
C TYR A 94 -4.72 14.92 13.24
N ASN A 95 -3.71 15.36 12.51
CA ASN A 95 -3.82 16.52 11.63
C ASN A 95 -4.85 16.23 10.53
N LEU A 96 -5.95 16.99 10.52
CA LEU A 96 -7.00 16.88 9.50
C LEU A 96 -6.60 17.66 8.24
N PHE A 97 -6.80 17.04 7.09
CA PHE A 97 -6.60 17.68 5.80
C PHE A 97 -7.75 18.64 5.47
N HIS A 98 -7.41 19.88 5.11
CA HIS A 98 -8.38 20.93 4.79
C HIS A 98 -8.25 21.32 3.31
N SER A 99 -9.12 20.75 2.47
CA SER A 99 -9.05 20.86 1.00
C SER A 99 -9.04 22.29 0.45
N HIS A 100 -9.71 23.24 1.13
CA HIS A 100 -9.78 24.64 0.72
C HIS A 100 -8.42 25.37 0.72
N LYS A 101 -7.38 24.79 1.34
CA LYS A 101 -6.03 25.38 1.41
C LYS A 101 -5.11 24.93 0.27
N HIS A 102 -5.58 24.06 -0.62
CA HIS A 102 -4.75 23.42 -1.65
C HIS A 102 -5.39 23.50 -3.03
N VAL A 103 -4.56 23.69 -4.06
CA VAL A 103 -5.02 23.64 -5.45
C VAL A 103 -5.31 22.19 -5.84
N ALA A 104 -6.46 21.97 -6.49
CA ALA A 104 -6.86 20.67 -6.98
C ALA A 104 -5.85 20.18 -8.03
N GLY A 105 -5.05 19.17 -7.70
CA GLY A 105 -4.02 18.61 -8.57
C GLY A 105 -2.65 18.47 -7.92
N ASP A 106 -2.36 19.21 -6.85
CA ASP A 106 -1.05 19.21 -6.16
C ASP A 106 -0.95 18.18 -5.03
N VAL A 107 -2.06 17.50 -4.73
CA VAL A 107 -2.14 16.52 -3.65
C VAL A 107 -2.36 15.12 -4.20
N TYR A 108 -1.70 14.16 -3.58
CA TYR A 108 -1.94 12.74 -3.75
C TYR A 108 -2.76 12.22 -2.56
N LYS A 109 -3.88 11.58 -2.83
CA LYS A 109 -4.72 10.93 -1.82
C LYS A 109 -4.48 9.43 -1.85
N LYS A 110 -3.84 8.90 -0.81
CA LYS A 110 -3.67 7.46 -0.60
C LYS A 110 -4.96 6.92 0.05
N GLN A 111 -5.80 6.27 -0.75
CA GLN A 111 -7.12 5.82 -0.29
C GLN A 111 -7.05 4.51 0.51
N GLY A 112 -7.86 4.42 1.57
CA GLY A 112 -8.18 3.17 2.25
C GLY A 112 -8.93 2.26 1.27
N ALA A 113 -8.22 1.25 0.76
CA ALA A 113 -8.62 0.59 -0.47
C ALA A 113 -9.56 -0.59 -0.23
N ILE A 114 -10.86 -0.28 -0.21
CA ILE A 114 -11.90 -1.32 -0.20
C ILE A 114 -11.84 -2.21 -1.46
N MET A 115 -11.30 -1.72 -2.58
CA MET A 115 -11.16 -2.45 -3.86
C MET A 115 -9.71 -2.61 -4.35
N LYS A 116 -8.74 -2.73 -3.43
CA LYS A 116 -7.31 -2.89 -3.80
C LYS A 116 -7.11 -4.16 -4.64
N SER A 117 -6.19 -4.11 -5.59
CA SER A 117 -5.91 -5.23 -6.51
C SER A 117 -5.23 -6.45 -5.87
N ASP A 118 -5.03 -6.46 -4.54
CA ASP A 118 -4.39 -7.57 -3.82
C ASP A 118 -5.43 -8.40 -3.03
N ARG A 119 -5.58 -9.67 -3.41
CA ARG A 119 -6.49 -10.61 -2.73
C ARG A 119 -6.12 -10.88 -1.28
N ARG A 120 -4.83 -10.85 -0.91
CA ARG A 120 -4.40 -11.04 0.49
C ARG A 120 -4.87 -9.88 1.36
N TYR A 121 -4.77 -8.66 0.83
CA TYR A 121 -5.28 -7.45 1.48
C TYR A 121 -6.80 -7.54 1.67
N LEU A 122 -7.52 -8.01 0.66
CA LEU A 122 -8.95 -8.27 0.76
C LEU A 122 -9.22 -9.31 1.85
N TRP A 123 -8.62 -10.50 1.79
CA TRP A 123 -8.85 -11.54 2.80
C TRP A 123 -8.62 -11.05 4.24
N GLN A 124 -7.57 -10.25 4.44
CA GLN A 124 -7.27 -9.62 5.73
C GLN A 124 -8.33 -8.59 6.14
N ALA A 125 -8.77 -7.73 5.22
CA ALA A 125 -9.84 -6.75 5.46
C ALA A 125 -11.19 -7.38 5.81
N LEU A 126 -11.47 -8.56 5.25
CA LEU A 126 -12.76 -9.23 5.42
C LEU A 126 -12.85 -9.93 6.78
N ASN A 127 -11.71 -10.39 7.31
CA ASN A 127 -11.67 -11.26 8.48
C ASN A 127 -10.93 -10.65 9.68
N SER A 128 -10.42 -9.41 9.57
CA SER A 128 -9.64 -8.79 10.65
C SER A 128 -9.53 -7.27 10.53
N THR A 129 -9.15 -6.62 11.63
CA THR A 129 -8.80 -5.19 11.69
C THR A 129 -7.39 -4.88 11.17
N PHE A 130 -6.70 -5.85 10.55
CA PHE A 130 -5.31 -5.69 10.08
C PHE A 130 -5.12 -4.47 9.18
N VAL A 131 -6.08 -4.22 8.28
CA VAL A 131 -6.00 -3.10 7.34
C VAL A 131 -6.15 -1.77 8.08
N ALA A 132 -7.20 -1.62 8.89
CA ALA A 132 -7.40 -0.42 9.71
C ALA A 132 -6.20 -0.16 10.64
N HIS A 133 -5.65 -1.18 11.30
CA HIS A 133 -4.46 -1.05 12.14
C HIS A 133 -3.22 -0.63 11.36
N THR A 134 -3.02 -1.17 10.15
CA THR A 134 -1.90 -0.79 9.28
C THR A 134 -2.02 0.68 8.86
N THR A 135 -3.22 1.12 8.47
CA THR A 135 -3.49 2.52 8.14
C THR A 135 -3.31 3.43 9.35
N ALA A 136 -3.79 3.06 10.53
CA ALA A 136 -3.60 3.85 11.75
C ALA A 136 -2.11 4.00 12.10
N ARG A 137 -1.33 2.92 11.96
CA ARG A 137 0.12 2.95 12.16
C ARG A 137 0.82 3.84 11.13
N GLU A 138 0.39 3.80 9.87
CA GLU A 138 0.90 4.71 8.83
C GLU A 138 0.61 6.17 9.18
N VAL A 139 -0.63 6.49 9.60
CA VAL A 139 -1.00 7.84 10.03
C VAL A 139 -0.10 8.29 11.18
N ASP A 140 0.13 7.43 12.18
CA ASP A 140 0.99 7.72 13.32
C ASP A 140 2.42 8.05 12.92
N ALA A 141 3.01 7.25 12.02
CA ALA A 141 4.33 7.53 11.47
C ALA A 141 4.34 8.89 10.74
N CYS A 142 3.31 9.17 9.93
CA CYS A 142 3.19 10.44 9.21
C CYS A 142 3.07 11.64 10.16
N GLN A 143 2.29 11.55 11.25
CA GLN A 143 2.19 12.62 12.24
C GLN A 143 3.55 12.94 12.88
N ILE A 144 4.35 11.90 13.17
CA ILE A 144 5.69 12.07 13.76
C ILE A 144 6.64 12.71 12.75
N LEU A 145 6.65 12.24 11.50
CA LEU A 145 7.49 12.79 10.44
C LEU A 145 7.13 14.25 10.12
N ASP A 146 5.85 14.60 10.18
CA ASP A 146 5.36 15.97 9.95
C ASP A 146 5.72 16.92 11.11
N SER A 147 5.91 16.41 12.32
CA SER A 147 6.37 17.22 13.46
C SER A 147 7.81 17.74 13.29
N GLN A 148 8.63 17.03 12.50
CA GLN A 148 9.99 17.43 12.15
C GLN A 148 10.22 17.16 10.65
N PRO A 149 9.75 18.05 9.75
CA PRO A 149 9.82 17.81 8.31
C PRO A 149 11.25 17.74 7.78
N HIS A 150 11.48 16.86 6.80
CA HIS A 150 12.78 16.73 6.12
C HIS A 150 12.60 16.68 4.60
N LYS A 151 13.52 17.31 3.86
CA LYS A 151 13.45 17.47 2.39
C LYS A 151 13.43 16.15 1.60
N SER A 152 13.89 15.07 2.21
CA SER A 152 13.98 13.72 1.62
C SER A 152 12.89 12.77 2.11
N ILE A 153 11.87 13.28 2.81
CA ILE A 153 10.66 12.55 3.21
C ILE A 153 9.49 13.20 2.48
N CYS A 154 8.54 12.39 2.00
CA CYS A 154 7.40 12.93 1.28
C CYS A 154 6.54 13.81 2.19
N LYS A 155 6.03 14.91 1.64
CA LYS A 155 5.27 15.87 2.44
C LYS A 155 3.88 15.34 2.73
N TYR A 156 3.56 15.23 4.00
CA TYR A 156 2.23 14.87 4.50
C TYR A 156 1.39 16.13 4.74
N TYR A 157 0.08 16.06 4.48
CA TYR A 157 -0.86 17.17 4.68
C TYR A 157 -1.97 16.85 5.69
N GLY A 158 -2.05 15.63 6.20
CA GLY A 158 -3.09 15.20 7.11
C GLY A 158 -3.94 14.04 6.58
N VAL A 159 -5.01 13.73 7.33
CA VAL A 159 -6.02 12.73 6.96
C VAL A 159 -7.29 13.40 6.45
N GLU A 160 -7.92 12.80 5.44
CA GLU A 160 -9.30 13.09 5.07
C GLU A 160 -10.21 12.10 5.78
N THR A 161 -11.26 12.62 6.42
CA THR A 161 -12.14 11.86 7.31
C THR A 161 -13.60 12.00 6.90
N SER A 162 -14.41 11.03 7.28
CA SER A 162 -15.86 11.06 7.07
C SER A 162 -16.54 10.02 7.96
N SER A 163 -17.77 10.29 8.37
CA SER A 163 -18.70 9.28 8.90
C SER A 163 -19.53 8.62 7.80
N MET A 164 -19.28 8.93 6.54
CA MET A 164 -20.03 8.41 5.39
C MET A 164 -19.08 7.95 4.28
N LEU A 165 -19.23 6.70 3.85
CA LEU A 165 -18.63 6.17 2.63
C LEU A 165 -19.54 6.46 1.45
N ARG A 166 -18.96 6.98 0.36
CA ARG A 166 -19.69 7.29 -0.87
C ARG A 166 -19.17 6.45 -2.01
N PHE A 167 -20.04 5.61 -2.57
CA PHE A 167 -19.77 4.81 -3.75
C PHE A 167 -20.50 5.43 -4.93
N LYS A 168 -19.75 5.75 -5.98
CA LYS A 168 -20.35 6.06 -7.28
C LYS A 168 -20.40 4.76 -8.07
N TYR A 169 -21.61 4.28 -8.30
CA TYR A 169 -21.85 3.12 -9.14
C TYR A 169 -22.85 3.51 -10.21
N ARG A 170 -22.37 3.58 -11.46
CA ARG A 170 -23.15 4.08 -12.61
C ARG A 170 -23.62 5.52 -12.37
N ASN A 171 -24.92 5.76 -12.54
CA ASN A 171 -25.56 7.05 -12.32
C ASN A 171 -26.09 7.20 -10.89
N GLU A 172 -25.83 6.21 -10.03
CA GLU A 172 -26.28 6.21 -8.64
C GLU A 172 -25.13 6.55 -7.71
N THR A 173 -25.49 7.25 -6.63
CA THR A 173 -24.59 7.50 -5.51
C THR A 173 -25.15 6.77 -4.30
N ILE A 174 -24.38 5.81 -3.80
CA ILE A 174 -24.73 5.02 -2.63
C ILE A 174 -23.93 5.58 -1.47
N ASN A 175 -24.65 5.97 -0.42
CA ASN A 175 -24.08 6.53 0.79
C ASN A 175 -24.28 5.53 1.93
N LEU A 176 -23.18 5.19 2.60
CA LEU A 176 -23.14 4.27 3.71
C LEU A 176 -22.68 5.06 4.94
N THR A 177 -23.59 5.21 5.91
CA THR A 177 -23.29 5.92 7.15
C THR A 177 -22.64 4.95 8.12
N MET A 178 -21.47 5.32 8.63
CA MET A 178 -20.74 4.61 9.67
C MET A 178 -21.16 5.14 11.04
N ASP A 179 -20.97 4.32 12.06
CA ASP A 179 -21.27 4.62 13.46
C ASP A 179 -20.46 5.83 13.99
N GLN A 180 -19.28 6.06 13.42
CA GLN A 180 -18.33 7.06 13.87
C GLN A 180 -17.53 7.62 12.67
N GLU A 181 -16.81 8.72 12.92
CA GLU A 181 -15.89 9.29 11.94
C GLU A 181 -14.65 8.40 11.76
N ARG A 182 -14.27 8.14 10.51
CA ARG A 182 -13.15 7.27 10.14
C ARG A 182 -12.18 7.99 9.21
N VAL A 183 -10.92 7.56 9.24
CA VAL A 183 -9.89 8.00 8.29
C VAL A 183 -10.15 7.32 6.94
N LEU A 184 -10.47 8.10 5.91
CA LEU A 184 -10.69 7.59 4.56
C LEU A 184 -9.41 7.58 3.72
N ASN A 185 -8.64 8.68 3.80
CA ASN A 185 -7.46 8.87 2.97
C ASN A 185 -6.33 9.53 3.77
N LEU A 186 -5.10 9.12 3.53
CA LEU A 186 -3.93 9.92 3.85
C LEU A 186 -3.64 10.86 2.69
N VAL A 187 -3.32 12.12 2.98
CA VAL A 187 -3.11 13.14 1.96
C VAL A 187 -1.65 13.60 1.97
N PHE A 188 -1.01 13.54 0.81
CA PHE A 188 0.39 13.86 0.60
C PHE A 188 0.56 14.88 -0.53
N GLU A 189 1.74 15.46 -0.66
CA GLU A 189 2.17 16.13 -1.88
C GLU A 189 2.16 15.15 -3.07
N LYS A 190 1.74 15.64 -4.24
CA LYS A 190 1.78 14.86 -5.47
C LYS A 190 3.16 14.93 -6.11
N TYR A 191 3.80 13.77 -6.14
CA TYR A 191 5.02 13.50 -6.90
C TYR A 191 4.67 12.97 -8.29
N ASP A 192 5.62 13.05 -9.22
CA ASP A 192 5.32 12.81 -10.63
C ASP A 192 5.34 11.31 -10.97
N CYS A 193 6.23 10.55 -10.33
CA CYS A 193 6.31 9.09 -10.42
C CYS A 193 7.14 8.51 -9.25
N ASN A 194 7.22 7.18 -9.17
CA ASN A 194 8.23 6.51 -8.35
C ASN A 194 9.53 6.24 -9.15
N LEU A 195 10.60 5.90 -8.45
CA LEU A 195 11.93 5.71 -9.03
C LEU A 195 12.00 4.53 -10.01
N ARG A 196 11.26 3.45 -9.76
CA ARG A 196 11.17 2.32 -10.72
C ARG A 196 10.59 2.78 -12.05
N GLU A 197 9.44 3.43 -11.99
CA GLU A 197 8.76 3.98 -13.16
C GLU A 197 9.63 5.00 -13.90
N ALA A 198 10.37 5.84 -13.17
CA ALA A 198 11.31 6.79 -13.77
C ALA A 198 12.39 6.08 -14.59
N ILE A 199 13.03 5.06 -14.03
CA ILE A 199 14.06 4.28 -14.72
C ILE A 199 13.49 3.50 -15.91
N GLU A 200 12.35 2.83 -15.73
CA GLU A 200 11.70 2.03 -16.78
C GLU A 200 11.25 2.88 -17.98
N ARG A 201 10.87 4.15 -17.73
CA ARG A 201 10.55 5.12 -18.78
C ARG A 201 11.77 5.84 -19.38
N GLY A 202 12.97 5.58 -18.86
CA GLY A 202 14.20 6.22 -19.32
C GLY A 202 14.32 7.69 -18.92
N TYR A 203 13.65 8.13 -17.85
CA TYR A 203 13.83 9.49 -17.33
C TYR A 203 15.22 9.64 -16.69
N PRO A 204 15.86 10.82 -16.80
CA PRO A 204 17.23 11.03 -16.34
C PRO A 204 17.31 11.06 -14.81
N VAL A 205 17.87 10.02 -14.20
CA VAL A 205 18.05 9.92 -12.74
C VAL A 205 19.49 10.23 -12.35
N HIS A 206 19.67 11.24 -11.49
CA HIS A 206 20.97 11.53 -10.87
C HIS A 206 21.19 10.59 -9.67
N ILE A 207 21.80 9.43 -9.93
CA ILE A 207 21.95 8.34 -8.95
C ILE A 207 22.61 8.80 -7.65
N ARG A 208 23.65 9.62 -7.74
CA ARG A 208 24.35 10.14 -6.56
C ARG A 208 23.42 10.96 -5.66
N ASP A 209 22.69 11.89 -6.26
CA ASP A 209 21.79 12.80 -5.54
C ASP A 209 20.58 12.04 -4.99
N CYS A 210 20.10 11.04 -5.71
CA CYS A 210 19.08 10.11 -5.26
C CYS A 210 19.54 9.37 -3.99
N LEU A 211 20.69 8.67 -4.06
CA LEU A 211 21.21 7.90 -2.93
C LEU A 211 21.53 8.79 -1.72
N GLN A 212 22.08 9.99 -1.93
CA GLN A 212 22.33 10.94 -0.85
C GLN A 212 21.03 11.41 -0.19
N SER A 213 20.00 11.69 -0.99
CA SER A 213 18.69 12.07 -0.47
C SER A 213 18.06 10.94 0.34
N ILE A 214 18.10 9.70 -0.17
CA ILE A 214 17.48 8.57 0.53
C ILE A 214 18.24 8.24 1.83
N ALA A 215 19.57 8.27 1.83
CA ALA A 215 20.35 8.11 3.05
C ALA A 215 20.00 9.17 4.10
N ALA A 216 19.93 10.44 3.70
CA ALA A 216 19.53 11.52 4.61
C ALA A 216 18.08 11.37 5.13
N GLY A 217 17.16 10.85 4.30
CA GLY A 217 15.81 10.50 4.72
C GLY A 217 15.78 9.39 5.76
N ILE A 218 16.55 8.30 5.54
CA ILE A 218 16.67 7.18 6.48
C ILE A 218 17.24 7.66 7.83
N GLU A 219 18.35 8.40 7.80
CA GLU A 219 18.98 8.96 9.01
C GLU A 219 18.00 9.85 9.80
N HIS A 220 17.21 10.66 9.09
CA HIS A 220 16.17 11.49 9.70
C HIS A 220 15.09 10.63 10.39
N MET A 221 14.56 9.61 9.71
CA MET A 221 13.58 8.70 10.31
C MET A 221 14.14 8.00 11.57
N HIS A 222 15.39 7.52 11.51
CA HIS A 222 16.08 6.87 12.62
C HIS A 222 16.25 7.80 13.82
N SER A 223 16.53 9.08 13.57
CA SER A 223 16.60 10.10 14.62
C SER A 223 15.28 10.23 15.40
N LEU A 224 14.15 10.01 14.73
CA LEU A 224 12.79 9.99 15.29
C LEU A 224 12.37 8.61 15.83
N LYS A 225 13.29 7.64 15.89
CA LYS A 225 13.05 6.25 16.29
C LYS A 225 12.07 5.49 15.39
N LEU A 226 11.94 5.92 14.13
CA LEU A 226 11.16 5.23 13.11
C LEU A 226 12.11 4.50 12.17
N VAL A 227 11.77 3.27 11.83
CA VAL A 227 12.42 2.48 10.78
C VAL A 227 11.40 2.31 9.66
N HIS A 228 11.77 2.66 8.42
CA HIS A 228 10.86 2.63 7.28
C HIS A 228 10.36 1.21 6.97
N GLY A 229 11.28 0.24 6.99
CA GLY A 229 11.02 -1.21 6.90
C GLY A 229 10.77 -1.73 5.48
N ASP A 230 10.66 -0.86 4.47
CA ASP A 230 10.42 -1.25 3.07
C ASP A 230 11.10 -0.29 2.06
N VAL A 231 12.39 -0.01 2.24
CA VAL A 231 13.14 0.87 1.34
C VAL A 231 13.38 0.16 -0.01
N LYS A 232 12.73 0.65 -1.07
CA LYS A 232 12.79 0.10 -2.43
C LYS A 232 12.40 1.15 -3.49
N PRO A 233 12.70 0.96 -4.78
CA PRO A 233 12.44 1.91 -5.86
C PRO A 233 10.98 2.40 -5.95
N GLU A 234 10.01 1.53 -5.69
CA GLU A 234 8.59 1.85 -5.74
C GLU A 234 8.16 2.83 -4.64
N ASN A 235 8.93 2.88 -3.54
CA ASN A 235 8.68 3.73 -2.38
C ASN A 235 9.55 5.00 -2.39
N ILE A 236 10.36 5.21 -3.43
CA ILE A 236 11.09 6.45 -3.66
C ILE A 236 10.34 7.29 -4.69
N LEU A 237 9.83 8.45 -4.27
CA LEU A 237 9.06 9.35 -5.12
C LEU A 237 9.94 10.42 -5.73
N VAL A 238 9.65 10.79 -6.98
CA VAL A 238 10.43 11.76 -7.76
C VAL A 238 9.58 12.98 -8.10
N LYS A 239 10.14 14.17 -7.90
CA LYS A 239 9.58 15.44 -8.38
C LYS A 239 10.51 16.08 -9.41
N TRP A 240 9.99 16.47 -10.56
CA TRP A 240 10.70 17.13 -11.65
C TRP A 240 10.40 18.62 -11.69
N SER A 241 11.33 19.42 -12.24
CA SER A 241 11.12 20.86 -12.45
C SER A 241 10.25 21.16 -13.66
N ASN A 242 10.22 20.25 -14.64
CA ASN A 242 9.53 20.37 -15.93
C ASN A 242 9.04 19.00 -16.41
N SER A 243 8.12 19.01 -17.39
CA SER A 243 7.66 17.81 -18.10
C SER A 243 8.44 17.64 -19.41
N GLY A 244 8.82 16.40 -19.79
CA GLY A 244 9.39 16.09 -21.12
C GLY A 244 10.89 15.79 -21.12
N HIS A 245 11.55 15.98 -22.28
CA HIS A 245 12.95 15.57 -22.50
C HIS A 245 14.00 16.39 -21.71
N ASP A 246 13.63 17.57 -21.20
CA ASP A 246 14.48 18.43 -20.36
C ASP A 246 14.15 18.31 -18.86
N ALA A 247 13.43 17.27 -18.45
CA ALA A 247 13.08 17.07 -17.05
C ALA A 247 14.34 16.79 -16.22
N ILE A 248 14.55 17.60 -15.17
CA ILE A 248 15.61 17.37 -14.18
C ILE A 248 14.96 17.07 -12.83
N ALA A 249 15.43 16.01 -12.17
CA ALA A 249 14.88 15.60 -10.89
C ALA A 249 15.23 16.66 -9.86
N LEU A 250 14.21 17.31 -9.29
CA LEU A 250 14.38 18.28 -8.23
C LEU A 250 14.52 17.62 -6.87
N ARG A 251 13.75 16.57 -6.62
CA ARG A 251 13.67 15.91 -5.31
C ARG A 251 13.48 14.41 -5.47
N TYR A 252 14.22 13.67 -4.64
CA TYR A 252 13.97 12.28 -4.33
C TYR A 252 13.54 12.20 -2.87
N VAL A 253 12.38 11.60 -2.61
CA VAL A 253 11.85 11.47 -1.26
C VAL A 253 11.41 10.04 -0.96
N ILE A 254 11.52 9.65 0.29
CA ILE A 254 10.95 8.40 0.79
C ILE A 254 9.44 8.59 1.02
N GLY A 255 8.63 7.65 0.56
CA GLY A 255 7.19 7.58 0.83
C GLY A 255 6.73 6.14 1.06
N ASP A 256 5.42 5.96 1.22
CA ASP A 256 4.77 4.69 1.60
C ASP A 256 5.21 4.16 2.97
N PHE A 257 4.61 4.70 4.03
CA PHE A 257 4.96 4.38 5.42
C PHE A 257 4.14 3.22 6.00
N ASP A 258 3.45 2.43 5.16
CA ASP A 258 2.64 1.29 5.61
C ASP A 258 3.46 0.26 6.39
N SER A 259 4.78 0.15 6.15
CA SER A 259 5.67 -0.80 6.83
C SER A 259 6.46 -0.17 7.98
N THR A 260 6.32 1.15 8.19
CA THR A 260 7.11 1.91 9.15
C THR A 260 6.73 1.57 10.59
N GLN A 261 7.73 1.27 11.41
CA GLN A 261 7.55 0.81 12.78
C GLN A 261 8.55 1.49 13.72
N TRP A 262 8.28 1.42 15.02
CA TRP A 262 9.17 1.95 16.04
C TRP A 262 10.41 1.08 16.18
N LYS A 263 11.57 1.70 16.28
CA LYS A 263 12.81 1.00 16.54
C LYS A 263 12.71 0.22 17.85
N GLY A 264 13.09 -1.07 17.80
CA GLY A 264 13.08 -1.97 18.95
C GLY A 264 11.71 -2.61 19.25
N SER A 265 10.64 -2.25 18.52
CA SER A 265 9.37 -2.99 18.64
C SER A 265 9.49 -4.36 17.98
N VAL A 266 8.70 -5.32 18.46
CA VAL A 266 8.52 -6.59 17.74
C VAL A 266 7.86 -6.30 16.39
N ILE A 267 8.38 -6.93 15.33
CA ILE A 267 7.83 -6.77 13.98
C ILE A 267 6.39 -7.27 13.97
N GLY A 268 5.47 -6.40 13.62
CA GLY A 268 4.05 -6.72 13.46
C GLY A 268 3.47 -6.17 12.16
N GLY A 269 2.32 -6.68 11.77
CA GLY A 269 1.58 -6.16 10.62
C GLY A 269 2.29 -6.40 9.28
N LYS A 270 2.15 -5.43 8.35
CA LYS A 270 2.90 -5.38 7.08
C LYS A 270 4.37 -5.06 7.37
N TYR A 271 5.27 -5.85 6.78
CA TYR A 271 6.71 -5.66 6.91
C TYR A 271 7.40 -6.10 5.62
N GLY A 272 8.30 -5.25 5.12
CA GLY A 272 9.23 -5.56 4.04
C GLY A 272 8.66 -6.02 2.70
N THR A 273 9.57 -6.17 1.75
CA THR A 273 9.32 -6.82 0.46
C THR A 273 10.44 -7.83 0.23
N PRO A 274 10.13 -9.05 -0.25
CA PRO A 274 11.16 -10.03 -0.61
C PRO A 274 12.24 -9.40 -1.49
N PHE A 275 13.51 -9.77 -1.27
CA PHE A 275 14.72 -9.18 -1.89
C PHE A 275 15.08 -7.76 -1.47
N TRP A 276 14.15 -6.99 -0.92
CA TRP A 276 14.38 -5.62 -0.44
C TRP A 276 14.57 -5.54 1.07
N SER A 277 14.27 -6.61 1.80
CA SER A 277 14.26 -6.63 3.26
C SER A 277 15.05 -7.82 3.81
N ARG A 278 15.57 -7.66 5.03
CA ARG A 278 16.22 -8.74 5.77
C ARG A 278 15.21 -9.85 6.06
N ASP A 279 15.69 -11.10 6.06
CA ASP A 279 14.87 -12.24 6.44
C ASP A 279 14.65 -12.21 7.96
N LYS A 280 13.46 -11.75 8.36
CA LYS A 280 13.03 -11.62 9.74
C LYS A 280 11.64 -12.23 9.92
N LYS A 281 11.42 -12.81 11.09
CA LYS A 281 10.19 -13.49 11.52
C LYS A 281 9.29 -12.52 12.28
N PRO A 282 8.12 -12.15 11.73
CA PRO A 282 7.13 -11.36 12.45
C PRO A 282 6.68 -12.03 13.74
N GLY A 283 6.39 -11.21 14.75
CA GLY A 283 6.01 -11.67 16.09
C GLY A 283 7.17 -12.22 16.93
N VAL A 284 8.38 -12.32 16.36
CA VAL A 284 9.58 -12.82 17.05
C VAL A 284 10.71 -11.79 16.98
N ASP A 285 11.11 -11.41 15.77
CA ASP A 285 12.22 -10.49 15.57
C ASP A 285 11.80 -9.03 15.78
N ILE A 286 12.77 -8.19 16.09
CA ILE A 286 12.59 -6.76 16.34
C ILE A 286 12.95 -5.91 15.14
N VAL A 287 12.37 -4.70 15.11
CA VAL A 287 12.64 -3.65 14.13
C VAL A 287 13.96 -2.95 14.43
N GLU A 288 14.87 -2.90 13.46
CA GLU A 288 16.22 -2.35 13.61
C GLU A 288 16.57 -1.37 12.49
N GLU A 289 17.44 -0.40 12.77
CA GLU A 289 17.90 0.58 11.76
C GLU A 289 18.58 -0.10 10.56
N ASP A 290 19.26 -1.23 10.79
CA ASP A 290 19.88 -2.05 9.75
C ASP A 290 18.89 -2.63 8.73
N ASP A 291 17.59 -2.68 9.06
CA ASP A 291 16.55 -3.11 8.11
C ASP A 291 16.43 -2.12 6.94
N ASP A 292 16.53 -0.81 7.22
CA ASP A 292 16.51 0.23 6.19
C ASP A 292 17.83 0.28 5.42
N TRP A 293 18.96 0.14 6.12
CA TRP A 293 20.28 0.13 5.46
C TRP A 293 20.47 -1.07 4.55
N PHE A 294 19.88 -2.23 4.89
CA PHE A 294 19.81 -3.35 3.97
C PHE A 294 19.03 -2.99 2.71
N GLY A 295 17.81 -2.44 2.84
CA GLY A 295 17.00 -2.02 1.68
C GLY A 295 17.69 -0.95 0.84
N PHE A 296 18.36 0.01 1.49
CA PHE A 296 19.19 1.02 0.83
C PHE A 296 20.34 0.39 0.02
N ASP A 297 21.01 -0.63 0.55
CA ASP A 297 22.08 -1.34 -0.15
C ASP A 297 21.55 -2.10 -1.39
N GLN A 298 20.37 -2.71 -1.29
CA GLN A 298 19.69 -3.33 -2.43
C GLN A 298 19.29 -2.29 -3.48
N LEU A 299 18.78 -1.13 -3.04
CA LEU A 299 18.44 -0.01 -3.94
C LEU A 299 19.67 0.49 -4.69
N ARG A 300 20.79 0.64 -3.98
CA ARG A 300 22.07 1.03 -4.55
C ARG A 300 22.56 0.01 -5.59
N LYS A 301 22.51 -1.28 -5.29
CA LYS A 301 22.87 -2.36 -6.24
C LYS A 301 21.98 -2.32 -7.47
N TRP A 302 20.67 -2.20 -7.26
CA TRP A 302 19.67 -2.10 -8.32
C TRP A 302 19.97 -0.91 -9.24
N LEU A 303 20.18 0.30 -8.71
CA LEU A 303 20.49 1.49 -9.52
C LEU A 303 21.74 1.33 -10.38
N VAL A 304 22.78 0.65 -9.88
CA VAL A 304 24.01 0.39 -10.65
C VAL A 304 23.77 -0.55 -11.83
N CYS A 305 22.84 -1.51 -11.70
CA CYS A 305 22.50 -2.40 -12.82
C CYS A 305 21.88 -1.65 -14.01
N PHE A 306 21.18 -0.54 -13.76
CA PHE A 306 20.49 0.26 -14.78
C PHE A 306 21.30 1.44 -15.32
N THR A 307 22.55 1.64 -14.90
CA THR A 307 23.42 2.61 -15.59
C THR A 307 23.89 2.06 -16.94
N THR A 308 24.04 2.92 -17.94
CA THR A 308 24.51 2.52 -19.28
C THR A 308 26.02 2.65 -19.46
N ASP A 309 26.72 3.33 -18.54
CA ASP A 309 28.16 3.55 -18.62
C ASP A 309 28.95 2.51 -17.81
N SER A 310 29.63 1.60 -18.50
CA SER A 310 30.43 0.52 -17.91
C SER A 310 31.65 1.00 -17.13
N ARG A 311 32.18 2.21 -17.41
CA ARG A 311 33.31 2.79 -16.65
C ARG A 311 32.83 3.40 -15.33
N GLN A 312 31.69 4.10 -15.37
CA GLN A 312 31.01 4.64 -14.19
C GLN A 312 30.59 3.51 -13.22
N LYS A 313 30.08 2.38 -13.76
CA LYS A 313 29.75 1.17 -12.98
C LYS A 313 30.91 0.70 -12.09
N SER A 314 32.13 0.65 -12.63
CA SER A 314 33.30 0.13 -11.90
C SER A 314 33.82 1.10 -10.84
N GLU A 315 33.83 2.41 -11.13
CA GLU A 315 34.29 3.43 -10.18
C GLU A 315 33.32 3.65 -9.03
N ASP A 316 32.01 3.67 -9.29
CA ASP A 316 31.01 3.76 -8.24
C ASP A 316 31.06 2.49 -7.37
N TYR A 317 31.17 1.29 -7.96
CA TYR A 317 31.33 0.03 -7.23
C TYR A 317 32.56 0.01 -6.30
N ARG A 318 33.71 0.55 -6.73
CA ARG A 318 34.92 0.63 -5.88
C ARG A 318 34.82 1.69 -4.78
N ARG A 319 34.12 2.81 -5.01
CA ARG A 319 33.94 3.86 -3.99
C ARG A 319 32.97 3.46 -2.89
N ILE A 320 32.02 2.59 -3.21
CA ILE A 320 31.06 1.99 -2.28
C ILE A 320 31.77 1.23 -1.14
N GLY A 321 32.83 0.49 -1.43
CA GLY A 321 33.58 -0.28 -0.41
C GLY A 321 34.38 0.57 0.59
N LYS A 322 34.61 1.86 0.31
CA LYS A 322 35.51 2.71 1.11
C LYS A 322 34.84 3.45 2.28
N ARG A 323 33.51 3.49 2.35
CA ARG A 323 32.79 4.14 3.47
C ARG A 323 32.37 3.18 4.58
N ILE A 324 32.48 1.87 4.35
CA ILE A 324 32.30 0.83 5.36
C ILE A 324 33.70 0.35 5.75
N GLY A 325 34.38 1.14 6.56
CA GLY A 325 35.70 0.77 7.08
C GLY A 325 35.55 -0.35 8.12
N GLY A 326 35.86 -1.59 7.72
CA GLY A 326 36.00 -2.70 8.67
C GLY A 326 35.95 -4.09 8.04
N THR A 327 37.10 -4.54 7.55
CA THR A 327 37.53 -5.94 7.31
C THR A 327 36.86 -6.76 6.19
N ASP A 328 37.69 -7.06 5.18
CA ASP A 328 37.69 -8.25 4.29
C ASP A 328 36.42 -8.61 3.52
N ALA A 329 36.03 -7.76 2.57
CA ALA A 329 35.25 -8.22 1.42
C ALA A 329 36.20 -8.88 0.42
N ARG A 330 36.40 -10.20 0.54
CA ARG A 330 37.06 -11.02 -0.48
C ARG A 330 36.39 -10.78 -1.83
N GLU A 331 37.22 -10.50 -2.83
CA GLU A 331 36.84 -10.34 -4.23
C GLU A 331 36.04 -11.56 -4.72
N SER A 332 34.71 -11.44 -4.76
CA SER A 332 33.88 -12.34 -5.55
C SER A 332 33.73 -11.75 -6.95
N THR A 333 34.63 -12.14 -7.84
CA THR A 333 34.57 -11.88 -9.27
C THR A 333 33.32 -12.55 -9.84
N ILE A 334 32.24 -11.78 -10.03
CA ILE A 334 31.08 -12.25 -10.78
C ILE A 334 31.31 -11.89 -12.25
N THR A 335 31.77 -12.88 -13.03
CA THR A 335 31.76 -12.83 -14.49
C THR A 335 30.33 -13.02 -14.99
N TYR A 336 29.76 -12.00 -15.63
CA TYR A 336 28.52 -12.15 -16.38
C TYR A 336 28.84 -12.67 -17.78
N SER A 337 28.48 -13.93 -18.04
CA SER A 337 28.29 -14.46 -19.38
C SER A 337 27.01 -13.86 -19.95
N SER A 338 27.16 -13.18 -21.09
CA SER A 338 26.08 -12.59 -21.89
C SER A 338 25.10 -13.65 -22.40
N VAL A 339 23.81 -13.44 -22.17
CA VAL A 339 22.71 -13.92 -23.01
C VAL A 339 21.70 -12.79 -23.15
#